data_AF-A0A1Q3WB56-F1
#
_entry.id   AF-A0A1Q3WB56-F1
#
_cell.length_a   1.000
_cell.length_b   1.000
_cell.length_c   1.000
_cell.angle_alpha   90.00
_cell.angle_beta   90.00
_cell.angle_gamma   90.00
#
_symmetry.space_group_name_H-M   'P 1'
#
loop_
_entity.id
_entity.type
_entity.pdbx_description
1 polymer ?
#
loop_
_entity_poly.entity_id
_entity_poly.type
_entity_poly.pdbx_seq_one_letter_code
_entity_poly.pdbx_strand_id
1 'polypeptide(L)'
;MNESINNANRSAGQFSCCWQVEQTRAGLYSPGNLLYVTLGISGFILDRLSWRRALVMGVSLGWAWYGLPDLTDLWFCVAYVMLSMLLYLGLISSVLPQHGLRLNWIGAKGEEKAFRAFEGLFAFAFFHNGLALTHISQQTASTLPAFQSMDSIITILAIVLIFTGTAVKIWSALVVGLPVYYWKYMFLGRAVGGFVVRGPYRYLANPMYGVGQLQVYGIALYYHSFYGLLFAALNQLLVFGFYYVVERPFMKRTFGISALSVN
;
A
#
# COMPACT_ATOMS: atom_id res chain seq x y z
N MET A 1 35.47 -0.89 35.59
CA MET A 1 35.13 -1.32 34.20
C MET A 1 33.68 -1.78 34.03
N ASN A 2 32.77 -1.46 34.96
CA ASN A 2 31.35 -1.88 34.92
C ASN A 2 30.34 -0.70 34.90
N GLU A 3 30.80 0.55 34.83
CA GLU A 3 29.91 1.73 34.81
C GLU A 3 29.67 2.31 33.41
N SER A 4 30.48 1.96 32.40
CA SER A 4 30.32 2.49 31.03
C SER A 4 29.22 1.80 30.21
N ILE A 5 28.75 0.61 30.62
CA ILE A 5 27.70 -0.14 29.91
C ILE A 5 26.30 0.36 30.30
N ASN A 6 26.13 0.89 31.51
CA ASN A 6 24.83 1.38 31.99
C ASN A 6 24.42 2.76 31.44
N ASN A 7 25.35 3.54 30.90
CA ASN A 7 25.04 4.85 30.32
C ASN A 7 24.65 4.80 28.84
N ALA A 8 24.93 3.71 28.12
CA ALA A 8 24.49 3.54 26.73
C ALA A 8 22.99 3.22 26.61
N ASN A 9 22.38 2.63 27.65
CA ASN A 9 20.95 2.33 27.68
C ASN A 9 20.07 3.50 28.13
N ARG A 10 20.64 4.58 28.69
CA ARG A 10 19.86 5.75 29.14
C ARG A 10 19.70 6.83 28.06
N SER A 11 20.51 6.85 27.00
CA SER A 11 20.34 7.78 25.87
C SER A 11 19.43 7.25 24.75
N ALA A 12 19.04 5.96 24.79
CA ALA A 12 18.05 5.39 23.87
C ALA A 12 16.59 5.65 24.29
N GLY A 13 16.37 6.30 25.45
CA GLY A 13 15.05 6.52 26.05
C GLY A 13 14.35 7.85 25.72
N GLN A 14 14.88 8.67 24.80
CA GLN A 14 14.37 10.04 24.56
C GLN A 14 14.04 10.40 23.11
N PHE A 15 13.97 9.42 22.20
CA PHE A 15 13.31 9.62 20.91
C PHE A 15 11.88 9.09 20.96
N SER A 16 11.03 9.90 21.59
CA SER A 16 9.59 10.05 21.32
C SER A 16 8.86 8.76 20.90
N CYS A 17 8.54 7.97 21.90
CA CYS A 17 7.53 6.91 21.89
C CYS A 17 6.12 7.51 21.68
N CYS A 18 5.90 8.18 20.53
CA CYS A 18 4.65 8.89 20.22
C CYS A 18 3.72 8.12 19.27
N TRP A 19 4.10 6.91 18.84
CA TRP A 19 3.31 6.12 17.87
C TRP A 19 2.64 4.88 18.44
N GLN A 20 2.85 4.58 19.72
CA GLN A 20 2.18 3.49 20.40
C GLN A 20 1.29 4.04 21.51
N VAL A 21 0.44 5.01 21.15
CA VAL A 21 -0.76 5.26 21.94
C VAL A 21 -1.57 3.97 21.85
N GLU A 22 -1.77 3.37 23.02
CA GLU A 22 -2.70 2.29 23.29
C GLU A 22 -4.11 2.77 22.89
N GLN A 23 -4.39 2.77 21.59
CA GLN A 23 -5.70 3.13 21.06
C GLN A 23 -6.66 2.05 21.53
N THR A 24 -7.48 2.40 22.50
CA THR A 24 -8.65 1.61 22.89
C THR A 24 -9.47 1.29 21.64
N ARG A 25 -10.12 0.12 21.59
CA ARG A 25 -10.93 -0.29 20.41
C ARG A 25 -11.90 0.81 19.96
N ALA A 26 -12.40 1.62 20.89
CA ALA A 26 -13.30 2.75 20.60
C ALA A 26 -12.64 3.88 19.79
N GLY A 27 -11.38 4.23 20.06
CA GLY A 27 -10.65 5.26 19.31
C GLY A 27 -10.28 4.81 17.89
N LEU A 28 -9.99 3.52 17.72
CA LEU A 28 -9.56 2.94 16.45
C LEU A 28 -10.62 3.07 15.35
N TYR A 29 -11.90 2.84 15.68
CA TYR A 29 -13.00 2.88 14.71
C TYR A 29 -13.77 4.21 14.71
N SER A 30 -13.20 5.26 15.29
CA SER A 30 -13.84 6.59 15.25
C SER A 30 -13.96 7.10 13.80
N PRO A 31 -15.03 7.85 13.47
CA PRO A 31 -15.22 8.38 12.10
C PRO A 31 -14.03 9.20 11.59
N GLY A 32 -13.40 9.99 12.47
CA GLY A 32 -12.21 10.77 12.14
C GLY A 32 -11.01 9.89 11.76
N ASN A 33 -10.78 8.80 12.49
CA ASN A 33 -9.70 7.87 12.19
C ASN A 33 -9.97 7.05 10.90
N LEU A 34 -11.23 6.67 10.66
CA LEU A 34 -11.63 6.02 9.41
C LEU A 34 -11.36 6.91 8.19
N LEU A 35 -11.76 8.19 8.26
CA LEU A 35 -11.48 9.16 7.20
C LEU A 35 -9.98 9.34 7.00
N TYR A 36 -9.23 9.53 8.10
CA TYR A 36 -7.78 9.70 8.06
C TYR A 36 -7.06 8.51 7.40
N VAL A 37 -7.41 7.28 7.79
CA VAL A 37 -6.82 6.07 7.22
C VAL A 37 -7.24 5.90 5.77
N THR A 38 -8.50 6.17 5.42
CA THR A 38 -8.98 6.06 4.04
C THR A 38 -8.25 7.02 3.10
N LEU A 39 -8.05 8.26 3.53
CA LEU A 39 -7.21 9.23 2.81
C LEU A 39 -5.76 8.77 2.76
N GLY A 40 -5.22 8.29 3.88
CA GLY A 40 -3.86 7.77 3.98
C GLY A 40 -3.57 6.62 3.02
N ILE A 41 -4.43 5.61 2.94
CA ILE A 41 -4.27 4.49 1.99
C ILE A 41 -4.46 4.94 0.53
N SER A 42 -5.10 6.09 0.30
CA SER A 42 -5.25 6.72 -1.02
C SER A 42 -4.09 7.65 -1.37
N GLY A 43 -3.06 7.76 -0.52
CA GLY A 43 -1.88 8.61 -0.76
C GLY A 43 -1.90 9.96 -0.03
N PHE A 44 -2.99 10.30 0.67
CA PHE A 44 -3.19 11.60 1.33
C PHE A 44 -3.03 11.48 2.85
N ILE A 45 -1.79 11.59 3.34
CA ILE A 45 -1.49 11.60 4.77
C ILE A 45 -1.53 13.03 5.30
N LEU A 46 -2.66 13.44 5.87
CA LEU A 46 -2.96 14.83 6.22
C LEU A 46 -1.91 15.45 7.16
N ASP A 47 -1.53 14.78 8.25
CA ASP A 47 -0.63 15.36 9.27
C ASP A 47 0.82 15.55 8.79
N ARG A 48 1.17 14.94 7.66
CA ARG A 48 2.54 14.97 7.08
C ARG A 48 2.54 15.51 5.66
N LEU A 49 1.44 16.13 5.23
CA LEU A 49 1.28 16.67 3.89
C LEU A 49 2.06 17.99 3.76
N SER A 50 3.18 17.97 3.06
CA SER A 50 3.85 19.21 2.66
C SER A 50 3.12 19.85 1.48
N TRP A 51 3.25 21.18 1.32
CA TRP A 51 2.63 21.89 0.20
C TRP A 51 3.04 21.31 -1.16
N ARG A 52 4.29 20.85 -1.31
CA ARG A 52 4.78 20.21 -2.55
C ARG A 52 4.04 18.91 -2.84
N ARG A 53 3.78 18.10 -1.81
CA ARG A 53 2.99 16.87 -1.96
C ARG A 53 1.54 17.17 -2.26
N ALA A 54 0.96 18.14 -1.56
CA ALA A 54 -0.41 18.57 -1.82
C ALA A 54 -0.58 19.03 -3.27
N LEU A 55 0.37 19.80 -3.79
CA LEU A 55 0.38 20.24 -5.19
C LEU A 55 0.50 19.05 -6.14
N VAL A 56 1.48 18.17 -5.95
CA VAL A 56 1.68 16.99 -6.83
C VAL A 56 0.43 16.10 -6.83
N MET A 57 -0.08 15.76 -5.65
CA MET A 57 -1.27 14.92 -5.53
C MET A 57 -2.54 15.61 -6.05
N GLY A 58 -2.65 16.93 -5.88
CA GLY A 58 -3.73 17.74 -6.45
C GLY A 58 -3.71 17.76 -7.98
N VAL A 59 -2.52 17.89 -8.58
CA VAL A 59 -2.33 17.74 -10.03
C VAL A 59 -2.67 16.32 -10.48
N SER A 60 -2.25 15.29 -9.74
CA SER A 60 -2.62 13.90 -10.04
C SER A 60 -4.13 13.66 -10.00
N LEU A 61 -4.85 14.27 -9.05
CA LEU A 61 -6.32 14.23 -9.00
C LEU A 61 -6.96 14.97 -10.16
N GLY A 62 -6.48 16.19 -10.47
CA GLY A 62 -6.95 16.95 -11.62
C GLY A 62 -6.71 16.22 -12.93
N TRP A 63 -5.55 15.57 -13.07
CA TRP A 63 -5.24 14.70 -14.19
C TRP A 63 -6.19 13.51 -14.28
N ALA A 64 -6.44 12.81 -13.16
CA ALA A 64 -7.38 11.69 -13.11
C ALA A 64 -8.79 12.07 -13.56
N TRP A 65 -9.24 13.27 -13.21
CA TRP A 65 -10.60 13.73 -13.48
C TRP A 65 -10.78 14.36 -14.86
N TYR A 66 -9.81 15.16 -15.31
CA TYR A 66 -9.95 15.99 -16.52
C TYR A 66 -9.08 15.54 -17.68
N GLY A 67 -7.90 14.98 -17.44
CA GLY A 67 -6.96 14.65 -18.52
C GLY A 67 -7.04 13.19 -18.94
N LEU A 68 -7.11 12.29 -17.97
CA LEU A 68 -7.06 10.86 -18.21
C LEU A 68 -8.27 10.31 -19.01
N PRO A 69 -9.53 10.76 -18.79
CA PRO A 69 -10.69 10.22 -19.51
C PRO A 69 -10.61 10.37 -21.04
N ASP A 70 -9.93 11.40 -21.53
CA ASP A 70 -9.78 11.67 -22.97
C ASP A 70 -8.70 10.78 -23.62
N LEU A 71 -7.87 10.11 -22.82
CA LEU A 71 -6.80 9.23 -23.30
C LEU A 71 -7.26 7.78 -23.39
N THR A 72 -7.91 7.46 -24.51
CA THR A 72 -8.58 6.18 -24.75
C THR A 72 -7.73 5.17 -25.53
N ASP A 73 -6.59 5.60 -26.09
CA ASP A 73 -5.70 4.71 -26.85
C ASP A 73 -5.21 3.53 -25.99
N LEU A 74 -5.33 2.31 -26.53
CA LEU A 74 -5.00 1.09 -25.80
C LEU A 74 -3.51 1.04 -25.44
N TRP A 75 -2.63 1.46 -26.34
CA TRP A 75 -1.18 1.44 -26.09
C TRP A 75 -0.80 2.45 -25.02
N PHE A 76 -1.44 3.62 -25.00
CA PHE A 76 -1.32 4.55 -23.89
C PHE A 76 -1.76 3.90 -22.57
N CYS A 77 -2.93 3.25 -22.52
CA CYS A 77 -3.42 2.60 -21.30
C CYS A 77 -2.46 1.52 -20.79
N VAL A 78 -1.96 0.67 -21.70
CA VAL A 78 -0.97 -0.38 -21.39
C VAL A 78 0.35 0.24 -20.91
N ALA A 79 0.86 1.27 -21.59
CA ALA A 79 2.08 1.95 -21.19
C ALA A 79 1.92 2.60 -19.80
N TYR A 80 0.77 3.23 -19.54
CA TYR A 80 0.50 3.90 -18.28
C TYR A 80 0.40 2.91 -17.12
N VAL A 81 -0.28 1.77 -17.29
CA VAL A 81 -0.35 0.74 -16.23
C VAL A 81 1.01 0.09 -16.00
N MET A 82 1.76 -0.23 -17.05
CA MET A 82 3.10 -0.82 -16.93
C MET A 82 4.09 0.14 -16.26
N LEU A 83 4.07 1.42 -16.63
CA LEU A 83 4.93 2.43 -16.02
C LEU A 83 4.55 2.67 -14.56
N SER A 84 3.25 2.66 -14.23
CA SER A 84 2.77 2.83 -12.85
C SER A 84 3.16 1.64 -11.98
N MET A 85 3.04 0.40 -12.50
CA MET A 85 3.53 -0.81 -11.82
C MET A 85 5.04 -0.77 -11.63
N LEU A 86 5.80 -0.41 -12.67
CA LEU A 86 7.25 -0.30 -12.61
C LEU A 86 7.67 0.76 -11.59
N LEU A 87 7.00 1.91 -11.55
CA LEU A 87 7.27 2.95 -10.58
C LEU A 87 6.99 2.46 -9.15
N TYR A 88 5.83 1.84 -8.92
CA TYR A 88 5.44 1.33 -7.61
C TYR A 88 6.36 0.19 -7.13
N LEU A 89 6.46 -0.89 -7.90
CA LEU A 89 7.22 -2.09 -7.54
C LEU A 89 8.73 -1.85 -7.62
N GLY A 90 9.19 -1.08 -8.60
CA GLY A 90 10.59 -0.69 -8.73
C GLY A 90 11.05 0.20 -7.58
N LEU A 91 10.19 1.12 -7.11
CA LEU A 91 10.48 1.92 -5.92
C LEU A 91 10.69 1.04 -4.68
N ILE A 92 9.71 0.18 -4.35
CA ILE A 92 9.82 -0.65 -3.15
C ILE A 92 10.96 -1.67 -3.26
N SER A 93 11.17 -2.24 -4.44
CA SER A 93 12.20 -3.25 -4.68
C SER A 93 13.61 -2.67 -4.75
N SER A 94 13.77 -1.38 -5.07
CA SER A 94 15.08 -0.72 -5.04
C SER A 94 15.41 -0.12 -3.67
N VAL A 95 14.41 0.37 -2.95
CA VAL A 95 14.63 1.10 -1.69
C VAL A 95 14.68 0.17 -0.48
N LEU A 96 13.74 -0.76 -0.36
CA LEU A 96 13.48 -1.51 0.87
C LEU A 96 14.37 -2.74 1.16
N PRO A 97 14.99 -3.44 0.18
CA PRO A 97 15.86 -4.59 0.50
C PRO A 97 17.04 -4.22 1.40
N GLN A 98 17.71 -5.21 2.01
CA GLN A 98 18.78 -4.99 2.99
C GLN A 98 19.91 -4.06 2.51
N HIS A 99 20.29 -4.16 1.25
CA HIS A 99 21.30 -3.31 0.60
C HIS A 99 20.69 -2.30 -0.39
N GLY A 100 19.40 -1.98 -0.22
CA GLY A 100 18.68 -1.03 -1.04
C GLY A 100 19.01 0.44 -0.76
N LEU A 101 18.46 1.33 -1.57
CA LEU A 101 18.75 2.77 -1.60
C LEU A 101 18.39 3.52 -0.31
N ARG A 102 17.58 2.93 0.59
CA ARG A 102 17.19 3.56 1.87
C ARG A 102 18.40 3.99 2.70
N LEU A 103 19.51 3.24 2.67
CA LEU A 103 20.73 3.57 3.44
C LEU A 103 21.35 4.88 2.96
N ASN A 104 21.42 5.08 1.64
CA ASN A 104 21.94 6.31 1.04
C ASN A 104 21.05 7.51 1.40
N TRP A 105 19.73 7.30 1.40
CA TRP A 105 18.76 8.35 1.71
C TRP A 105 18.85 8.76 3.18
N ILE A 106 18.93 7.77 4.08
CA ILE A 106 19.10 7.98 5.52
C ILE A 106 20.42 8.70 5.80
N GLY A 107 21.53 8.26 5.20
CA GLY A 107 22.84 8.90 5.36
C GLY A 107 22.86 10.36 4.90
N ALA A 108 22.14 10.69 3.81
CA ALA A 108 22.14 12.05 3.25
C ALA A 108 21.18 13.02 3.99
N LYS A 109 20.05 12.55 4.50
CA LYS A 109 18.96 13.43 5.01
C LYS A 109 18.59 13.20 6.47
N GLY A 110 19.08 12.13 7.09
CA GLY A 110 18.58 11.62 8.37
C GLY A 110 17.29 10.81 8.21
N GLU A 111 17.00 9.96 9.18
CA GLU A 111 15.92 8.95 9.10
C GLU A 111 14.54 9.54 8.83
N GLU A 112 14.12 10.55 9.61
CA GLU A 112 12.76 11.10 9.53
C GLU A 112 12.52 11.81 8.18
N LYS A 113 13.47 12.64 7.73
CA LYS A 113 13.36 13.34 6.45
C LYS A 113 13.46 12.37 5.26
N ALA A 114 14.31 11.36 5.36
CA ALA A 114 14.44 10.31 4.34
C ALA A 114 13.17 9.47 4.23
N PHE A 115 12.61 9.03 5.36
CA PHE A 115 11.37 8.27 5.39
C PHE A 115 10.20 9.11 4.87
N ARG A 116 10.10 10.38 5.26
CA ARG A 116 9.11 11.29 4.67
C ARG A 116 9.27 11.31 3.16
N ALA A 117 10.46 11.57 2.62
CA ALA A 117 10.66 11.61 1.16
C ALA A 117 10.18 10.30 0.48
N PHE A 118 10.52 9.15 1.06
CA PHE A 118 10.04 7.85 0.59
C PHE A 118 8.53 7.71 0.67
N GLU A 119 7.90 8.04 1.80
CA GLU A 119 6.46 8.00 2.02
C GLU A 119 5.70 8.83 0.97
N GLY A 120 6.21 10.03 0.63
CA GLY A 120 5.62 10.88 -0.40
C GLY A 120 5.73 10.30 -1.81
N LEU A 121 6.90 9.77 -2.17
CA LEU A 121 7.11 9.14 -3.49
C LEU A 121 6.31 7.85 -3.62
N PHE A 122 6.24 7.07 -2.55
CA PHE A 122 5.44 5.86 -2.46
C PHE A 122 3.96 6.18 -2.58
N ALA A 123 3.44 7.19 -1.87
CA ALA A 123 2.05 7.62 -1.96
C ALA A 123 1.66 7.96 -3.40
N PHE A 124 2.51 8.72 -4.11
CA PHE A 124 2.33 9.07 -5.51
C PHE A 124 2.31 7.82 -6.41
N ALA A 125 3.32 6.94 -6.27
CA ALA A 125 3.41 5.72 -7.08
C ALA A 125 2.20 4.79 -6.84
N PHE A 126 1.79 4.64 -5.58
CA PHE A 126 0.65 3.82 -5.19
C PHE A 126 -0.68 4.36 -5.73
N PHE A 127 -0.89 5.68 -5.63
CA PHE A 127 -2.06 6.36 -6.19
C PHE A 127 -2.16 6.14 -7.70
N HIS A 128 -1.06 6.39 -8.44
CA HIS A 128 -1.05 6.20 -9.90
C HIS A 128 -1.18 4.74 -10.31
N ASN A 129 -0.68 3.78 -9.51
CA ASN A 129 -0.89 2.36 -9.76
C ASN A 129 -2.38 1.97 -9.68
N GLY A 130 -3.08 2.44 -8.64
CA GLY A 130 -4.53 2.24 -8.53
C GLY A 130 -5.30 2.92 -9.67
N LEU A 131 -4.94 4.17 -9.98
CA LEU A 131 -5.56 4.93 -11.06
C LEU A 131 -5.38 4.27 -12.42
N ALA A 132 -4.19 3.77 -12.74
CA ALA A 132 -3.91 3.13 -14.01
C ALA A 132 -4.68 1.81 -14.19
N LEU A 133 -4.82 1.01 -13.12
CA LEU A 133 -5.62 -0.22 -13.12
C LEU A 133 -7.11 0.05 -13.33
N THR A 134 -7.64 1.12 -12.74
CA THR A 134 -9.02 1.57 -12.99
C THR A 134 -9.19 2.07 -14.41
N HIS A 135 -8.25 2.90 -14.90
CA HIS A 135 -8.33 3.50 -16.23
C HIS A 135 -8.30 2.44 -17.34
N ILE A 136 -7.35 1.50 -17.30
CA ILE A 136 -7.31 0.45 -18.30
C ILE A 136 -8.58 -0.41 -18.28
N SER A 137 -9.16 -0.65 -17.09
CA SER A 137 -10.44 -1.37 -16.96
C SER A 137 -11.57 -0.62 -17.65
N GLN A 138 -11.67 0.69 -17.43
CA GLN A 138 -12.70 1.54 -18.02
C GLN A 138 -12.55 1.67 -19.55
N GLN A 139 -11.34 1.90 -20.06
CA GLN A 139 -11.11 2.12 -21.50
C GLN A 139 -11.19 0.84 -22.33
N THR A 140 -11.02 -0.32 -21.70
CA THR A 140 -11.16 -1.62 -22.35
C THR A 140 -12.44 -2.35 -21.92
N ALA A 141 -13.48 -1.58 -21.59
CA ALA A 141 -14.77 -2.12 -21.22
C ALA A 141 -15.34 -3.03 -22.32
N SER A 142 -16.13 -4.02 -21.93
CA SER A 142 -16.78 -4.99 -22.82
C SER A 142 -15.85 -5.89 -23.65
N THR A 143 -14.54 -5.91 -23.36
CA THR A 143 -13.58 -6.83 -24.00
C THR A 143 -13.74 -8.29 -23.57
N LEU A 144 -14.62 -8.57 -22.61
CA LEU A 144 -14.95 -9.91 -22.11
C LEU A 144 -16.43 -10.26 -22.40
N PRO A 145 -16.79 -10.57 -23.67
CA PRO A 145 -18.18 -10.73 -24.09
C PRO A 145 -18.86 -11.99 -23.51
N ALA A 146 -18.08 -12.99 -23.10
CA ALA A 146 -18.57 -14.27 -22.59
C ALA A 146 -19.50 -14.16 -21.38
N PHE A 147 -19.49 -13.03 -20.67
CA PHE A 147 -20.31 -12.80 -19.48
C PHE A 147 -21.44 -11.78 -19.66
N GLN A 148 -21.67 -11.27 -20.87
CA GLN A 148 -22.71 -10.25 -21.13
C GLN A 148 -24.13 -10.77 -20.84
N SER A 149 -24.40 -12.07 -21.04
CA SER A 149 -25.69 -12.68 -20.71
C SER A 149 -25.95 -12.80 -19.19
N MET A 150 -24.92 -12.59 -18.36
CA MET A 150 -24.99 -12.68 -16.89
C MET A 150 -24.70 -11.32 -16.22
N ASP A 151 -24.92 -10.22 -16.93
CA ASP A 151 -24.54 -8.85 -16.54
C ASP A 151 -24.91 -8.49 -15.09
N SER A 152 -26.15 -8.77 -14.67
CA SER A 152 -26.60 -8.47 -13.30
C SER A 152 -25.84 -9.27 -12.24
N ILE A 153 -25.56 -10.55 -12.50
CA ILE A 153 -24.81 -11.41 -11.57
C ILE A 153 -23.36 -10.93 -11.46
N ILE A 154 -22.74 -10.59 -12.59
CA ILE A 154 -21.37 -10.09 -12.64
C ILE A 154 -21.26 -8.74 -11.95
N THR A 155 -22.25 -7.86 -12.12
CA THR A 155 -22.29 -6.56 -11.44
C THR A 155 -22.44 -6.73 -9.92
N ILE A 156 -23.31 -7.63 -9.45
CA ILE A 156 -23.42 -7.95 -8.01
C ILE A 156 -22.09 -8.48 -7.48
N LEU A 157 -21.44 -9.42 -8.19
CA LEU A 157 -20.13 -9.94 -7.82
C LEU A 157 -19.08 -8.83 -7.77
N ALA A 158 -19.04 -7.96 -8.77
CA ALA A 158 -18.13 -6.82 -8.85
C ALA A 158 -18.29 -5.90 -7.63
N ILE A 159 -19.53 -5.53 -7.28
CA ILE A 159 -19.86 -4.73 -6.10
C ILE A 159 -19.34 -5.42 -4.84
N VAL A 160 -19.66 -6.71 -4.65
CA VAL A 160 -19.21 -7.47 -3.47
C VAL A 160 -17.68 -7.47 -3.35
N LEU A 161 -16.97 -7.67 -4.46
CA LEU A 161 -15.50 -7.67 -4.48
C LEU A 161 -14.91 -6.29 -4.19
N ILE A 162 -15.48 -5.22 -4.74
CA ILE A 162 -15.09 -3.82 -4.47
C ILE A 162 -15.20 -3.50 -2.99
N PHE A 163 -16.38 -3.75 -2.40
CA PHE A 163 -16.62 -3.45 -1.00
C PHE A 163 -15.79 -4.33 -0.06
N THR A 164 -15.70 -5.64 -0.33
CA THR A 164 -14.92 -6.57 0.49
C THR A 164 -13.44 -6.22 0.48
N GLY A 165 -12.85 -6.01 -0.71
CA GLY A 165 -11.43 -5.67 -0.83
C GLY A 165 -11.10 -4.33 -0.17
N THR A 166 -11.93 -3.32 -0.39
CA THR A 166 -11.75 -1.99 0.22
C THR A 166 -11.88 -2.07 1.74
N ALA A 167 -12.89 -2.76 2.26
CA ALA A 167 -13.11 -2.90 3.69
C ALA A 167 -11.95 -3.64 4.38
N VAL A 168 -11.45 -4.74 3.81
CA VAL A 168 -10.30 -5.46 4.37
C VAL A 168 -9.03 -4.62 4.32
N LYS A 169 -8.83 -3.83 3.26
CA LYS A 169 -7.68 -2.92 3.14
C LYS A 169 -7.71 -1.83 4.21
N ILE A 170 -8.85 -1.17 4.41
CA ILE A 170 -9.05 -0.16 5.46
C ILE A 170 -8.88 -0.81 6.84
N TRP A 171 -9.50 -1.96 7.09
CA TRP A 171 -9.40 -2.67 8.37
C TRP A 171 -7.96 -3.07 8.69
N SER A 172 -7.21 -3.55 7.69
CA SER A 172 -5.79 -3.88 7.84
C SER A 172 -4.98 -2.64 8.22
N ALA A 173 -5.18 -1.53 7.48
CA ALA A 173 -4.47 -0.27 7.69
C ALA A 173 -4.79 0.38 9.05
N LEU A 174 -6.03 0.28 9.53
CA LEU A 174 -6.39 0.67 10.89
C LEU A 174 -5.59 -0.13 11.92
N VAL A 175 -5.56 -1.45 11.75
CA VAL A 175 -4.98 -2.37 12.74
C VAL A 175 -3.47 -2.23 12.86
N VAL A 176 -2.75 -2.04 11.73
CA VAL A 176 -1.28 -1.92 11.69
C VAL A 176 -0.78 -0.48 11.74
N GLY A 177 -1.62 0.49 11.39
CA GLY A 177 -1.28 1.90 11.29
C GLY A 177 -0.59 2.29 9.98
N LEU A 178 -0.76 3.55 9.57
CA LEU A 178 -0.18 4.08 8.33
C LEU A 178 1.36 3.94 8.24
N PRO A 179 2.16 4.14 9.31
CA PRO A 179 3.61 3.94 9.20
C PRO A 179 4.00 2.52 8.77
N VAL A 180 3.28 1.50 9.24
CA VAL A 180 3.51 0.10 8.83
C VAL A 180 2.96 -0.14 7.42
N TYR A 181 1.79 0.40 7.10
CA TYR A 181 1.23 0.38 5.74
C TYR A 181 2.22 0.94 4.69
N TYR A 182 3.01 1.95 5.08
CA TYR A 182 4.06 2.57 4.27
C TYR A 182 5.46 1.95 4.50
N TRP A 183 5.55 0.70 4.97
CA TRP A 183 6.81 -0.04 5.16
C TRP A 183 7.89 0.65 6.00
N LYS A 184 7.52 1.47 6.99
CA LYS A 184 8.51 2.18 7.83
C LYS A 184 9.52 1.24 8.50
N TYR A 185 9.10 0.03 8.88
CA TYR A 185 9.98 -0.98 9.48
C TYR A 185 11.06 -1.48 8.52
N MET A 186 10.71 -1.76 7.27
CA MET A 186 11.70 -2.13 6.25
C MET A 186 12.59 -0.94 5.88
N PHE A 187 12.00 0.25 5.76
CA PHE A 187 12.74 1.46 5.45
C PHE A 187 13.83 1.75 6.50
N LEU A 188 13.50 1.65 7.78
CA LEU A 188 14.45 1.87 8.88
C LEU A 188 15.31 0.64 9.18
N GLY A 189 14.98 -0.53 8.63
CA GLY A 189 15.70 -1.78 8.88
C GLY A 189 15.49 -2.35 10.29
N ARG A 190 14.47 -1.90 11.03
CA ARG A 190 14.18 -2.31 12.41
C ARG A 190 12.69 -2.29 12.72
N ALA A 191 12.30 -3.00 13.77
CA ALA A 191 10.92 -2.95 14.27
C ALA A 191 10.57 -1.51 14.71
N VAL A 192 9.38 -1.05 14.34
CA VAL A 192 8.83 0.28 14.72
C VAL A 192 7.58 0.12 15.61
N GLY A 193 7.37 -1.11 16.11
CA GLY A 193 6.22 -1.55 16.89
C GLY A 193 6.21 -3.08 17.03
N GLY A 194 5.22 -3.61 17.74
CA GLY A 194 5.02 -5.06 17.89
C GLY A 194 4.45 -5.73 16.63
N PHE A 195 4.67 -7.04 16.50
CA PHE A 195 4.04 -7.83 15.44
C PHE A 195 2.53 -7.94 15.66
N VAL A 196 1.74 -7.76 14.60
CA VAL A 196 0.29 -7.60 14.71
C VAL A 196 -0.43 -8.86 14.25
N VAL A 197 -1.11 -9.55 15.18
CA VAL A 197 -1.89 -10.80 14.94
C VAL A 197 -3.39 -10.62 15.21
N ARG A 198 -3.88 -9.39 15.12
CA ARG A 198 -5.29 -9.03 15.38
C ARG A 198 -5.99 -8.57 14.10
N GLY A 199 -7.31 -8.44 14.16
CA GLY A 199 -8.11 -8.01 13.00
C GLY A 199 -8.03 -9.04 11.86
N PRO A 200 -7.85 -8.61 10.60
CA PRO A 200 -7.81 -9.54 9.47
C PRO A 200 -6.55 -10.42 9.48
N TYR A 201 -5.48 -9.97 10.14
CA TYR A 201 -4.23 -10.72 10.30
C TYR A 201 -4.36 -11.95 11.22
N ARG A 202 -5.49 -12.11 11.92
CA ARG A 202 -5.81 -13.36 12.64
C ARG A 202 -6.13 -14.51 11.70
N TYR A 203 -6.70 -14.20 10.52
CA TYR A 203 -7.23 -15.18 9.59
C TYR A 203 -6.38 -15.30 8.32
N LEU A 204 -5.68 -14.23 7.96
CA LEU A 204 -4.91 -14.13 6.71
C LEU A 204 -3.50 -13.64 7.01
N ALA A 205 -2.49 -14.29 6.41
CA ALA A 205 -1.10 -13.84 6.57
C ALA A 205 -0.86 -12.45 5.97
N ASN A 206 -1.46 -12.16 4.81
CA ASN A 206 -1.29 -10.90 4.06
C ASN A 206 -2.63 -10.38 3.54
N PRO A 207 -3.55 -9.93 4.42
CA PRO A 207 -4.88 -9.50 4.03
C PRO A 207 -4.88 -8.37 3.01
N MET A 208 -3.88 -7.47 3.04
CA MET A 208 -3.75 -6.37 2.09
C MET A 208 -3.36 -6.80 0.66
N TYR A 209 -2.54 -7.85 0.52
CA TYR A 209 -2.05 -8.34 -0.77
C TYR A 209 -2.97 -9.43 -1.36
N GLY A 210 -3.67 -10.17 -0.49
CA GLY A 210 -4.72 -11.11 -0.88
C GLY A 210 -6.06 -10.41 -1.07
N VAL A 211 -6.92 -10.49 -0.05
CA VAL A 211 -8.32 -10.02 -0.11
C VAL A 211 -8.42 -8.52 -0.42
N GLY A 212 -7.48 -7.70 0.06
CA GLY A 212 -7.42 -6.26 -0.24
C GLY A 212 -7.23 -5.91 -1.73
N GLN A 213 -6.86 -6.87 -2.58
CA GLN A 213 -6.75 -6.68 -4.03
C GLN A 213 -8.07 -6.99 -4.77
N LEU A 214 -9.05 -7.64 -4.12
CA LEU A 214 -10.33 -7.98 -4.75
C LEU A 214 -11.04 -6.76 -5.35
N GLN A 215 -10.81 -5.57 -4.79
CA GLN A 215 -11.39 -4.34 -5.31
C GLN A 215 -11.00 -4.05 -6.77
N VAL A 216 -9.78 -4.38 -7.18
CA VAL A 216 -9.30 -4.12 -8.55
C VAL A 216 -9.95 -5.10 -9.53
N TYR A 217 -10.08 -6.37 -9.12
CA TYR A 217 -10.83 -7.35 -9.91
C TYR A 217 -12.30 -6.99 -10.03
N GLY A 218 -12.92 -6.51 -8.94
CA GLY A 218 -14.30 -6.04 -8.97
C GLY A 218 -14.48 -4.86 -9.93
N ILE A 219 -13.56 -3.90 -9.97
CA ILE A 219 -13.58 -2.81 -10.96
C ILE A 219 -13.47 -3.35 -12.39
N ALA A 220 -12.56 -4.30 -12.64
CA ALA A 220 -12.42 -4.91 -13.96
C ALA A 220 -13.68 -5.68 -14.40
N LEU A 221 -14.33 -6.41 -13.47
CA LEU A 221 -15.58 -7.11 -13.73
C LEU A 221 -16.74 -6.15 -13.97
N TYR A 222 -16.83 -5.05 -13.22
CA TYR A 222 -17.83 -4.01 -13.42
C TYR A 222 -17.80 -3.46 -14.85
N TYR A 223 -16.60 -3.29 -15.42
CA TYR A 223 -16.43 -2.86 -16.80
C TYR A 223 -16.40 -4.00 -17.83
N HIS A 224 -16.56 -5.26 -17.43
CA HIS A 224 -16.39 -6.43 -18.32
C HIS A 224 -15.06 -6.39 -19.10
N SER A 225 -13.99 -5.99 -18.42
CA SER A 225 -12.68 -5.75 -19.03
C SER A 225 -11.72 -6.93 -18.83
N PHE A 226 -11.34 -7.58 -19.94
CA PHE A 226 -10.31 -8.62 -19.93
C PHE A 226 -8.94 -8.06 -19.55
N TYR A 227 -8.56 -6.90 -20.10
CA TYR A 227 -7.28 -6.26 -19.78
C TYR A 227 -7.21 -5.83 -18.32
N GLY A 228 -8.31 -5.31 -17.76
CA GLY A 228 -8.42 -4.99 -16.34
C GLY A 228 -8.13 -6.20 -15.46
N LEU A 229 -8.73 -7.37 -15.77
CA LEU A 229 -8.46 -8.62 -15.05
C LEU A 229 -7.00 -9.08 -15.21
N LEU A 230 -6.46 -9.02 -16.43
CA LEU A 230 -5.09 -9.40 -16.73
C LEU A 230 -4.08 -8.57 -15.92
N PHE A 231 -4.24 -7.24 -15.93
CA PHE A 231 -3.33 -6.35 -15.19
C PHE A 231 -3.59 -6.37 -13.68
N ALA A 232 -4.82 -6.60 -13.22
CA ALA A 232 -5.09 -6.87 -11.81
C ALA A 232 -4.33 -8.10 -11.31
N ALA A 233 -4.36 -9.20 -12.08
CA ALA A 233 -3.63 -10.42 -11.81
C ALA A 233 -2.12 -10.20 -11.82
N LEU A 234 -1.60 -9.53 -12.85
CA LEU A 234 -0.18 -9.21 -12.94
C LEU A 234 0.30 -8.36 -11.75
N ASN A 235 -0.45 -7.30 -11.40
CA ASN A 235 -0.12 -6.46 -10.24
C ASN A 235 -0.09 -7.28 -8.94
N GLN A 236 -1.11 -8.13 -8.72
CA GLN A 236 -1.18 -8.95 -7.52
C GLN A 236 -0.02 -9.97 -7.46
N LEU A 237 0.30 -10.62 -8.57
CA LEU A 237 1.43 -11.55 -8.67
C LEU A 237 2.76 -10.86 -8.34
N LEU A 238 2.98 -9.66 -8.88
CA LEU A 238 4.21 -8.90 -8.63
C LEU A 238 4.33 -8.44 -7.17
N VAL A 239 3.22 -8.00 -6.55
CA VAL A 239 3.19 -7.66 -5.12
C VAL A 239 3.50 -8.89 -4.26
N PHE A 240 2.93 -10.06 -4.58
CA PHE A 240 3.30 -11.30 -3.90
C PHE A 240 4.76 -11.70 -4.16
N GLY A 241 5.28 -11.47 -5.37
CA GLY A 241 6.69 -11.65 -5.69
C GLY A 241 7.59 -10.82 -4.78
N PHE A 242 7.31 -9.52 -4.65
CA PHE A 242 8.00 -8.64 -3.70
C PHE A 242 7.89 -9.17 -2.26
N TYR A 243 6.69 -9.59 -1.84
CA TYR A 243 6.47 -10.13 -0.52
C TYR A 243 7.37 -11.35 -0.23
N TYR A 244 7.39 -12.35 -1.12
CA TYR A 244 8.15 -13.58 -0.89
C TYR A 244 9.66 -13.38 -0.97
N VAL A 245 10.12 -12.49 -1.86
CA VAL A 245 11.55 -12.27 -2.13
C VAL A 245 12.18 -11.28 -1.15
N VAL A 246 11.47 -10.22 -0.76
CA VAL A 246 12.04 -9.09 -0.01
C VAL A 246 11.47 -9.00 1.40
N GLU A 247 10.15 -8.91 1.51
CA GLU A 247 9.50 -8.61 2.79
C GLU A 247 9.51 -9.79 3.76
N ARG A 248 9.13 -10.99 3.31
CA ARG A 248 9.08 -12.17 4.17
C ARG A 248 10.45 -12.51 4.77
N PRO A 249 11.57 -12.51 4.01
CA PRO A 249 12.90 -12.68 4.59
C PRO A 249 13.27 -11.57 5.57
N PHE A 250 12.85 -10.32 5.31
CA PHE A 250 13.04 -9.22 6.25
C PHE A 250 12.32 -9.48 7.57
N MET A 251 11.02 -9.82 7.51
CA MET A 251 10.23 -10.08 8.71
C MET A 251 10.81 -11.22 9.56
N LYS A 252 11.27 -12.31 8.92
CA LYS A 252 11.92 -13.43 9.61
C LYS A 252 13.13 -12.99 10.42
N ARG A 253 13.98 -12.13 9.86
CA ARG A 253 15.21 -11.64 10.52
C ARG A 253 14.91 -10.63 11.62
N THR A 254 13.99 -9.69 11.38
CA THR A 254 13.73 -8.58 12.30
C THR A 254 12.87 -8.99 13.49
N PHE A 255 11.90 -9.88 13.27
CA PHE A 255 10.96 -10.30 14.32
C PHE A 255 11.23 -11.72 14.83
N GLY A 256 12.27 -12.40 14.34
CA GLY A 256 12.60 -13.77 14.74
C GLY A 256 11.50 -14.78 14.42
N ILE A 257 10.62 -14.46 13.48
CA ILE A 257 9.44 -15.27 13.14
C ILE A 257 9.92 -16.45 12.28
N SER A 258 10.52 -17.45 12.90
CA SER A 258 10.93 -18.69 12.24
C SER A 258 9.74 -19.58 11.88
N ALA A 259 8.53 -19.30 12.37
CA ALA A 259 7.34 -20.11 12.09
C ALA A 259 6.06 -19.26 12.15
N LEU A 260 5.70 -18.65 11.02
CA LEU A 260 4.29 -18.48 10.65
C LEU A 260 4.09 -19.25 9.34
N SER A 261 4.32 -20.56 9.43
CA SER A 261 3.39 -21.50 8.82
C SER A 261 2.09 -21.37 9.62
N VAL A 262 1.14 -20.62 9.09
CA VAL A 262 -0.25 -20.79 9.48
C VAL A 262 -0.95 -21.22 8.21
N ASN A 263 -1.26 -22.53 8.20
CA ASN A 263 -2.18 -23.30 7.37
C ASN A 263 -2.78 -22.60 6.15
#